data_AF-T0GJL2-F1
#
_entry.id   AF-T0GJL2-F1
#
_cell.length_a   1.000
_cell.length_b   1.000
_cell.length_c   1.000
_cell.angle_alpha   90.00
_cell.angle_beta   90.00
_cell.angle_gamma   90.00
#
_symmetry.space_group_name_H-M   'P 1'
#
loop_
_entity.id
_entity.type
_entity.pdbx_description
1 polymer ?
#
loop_
_entity_poly.entity_id
_entity_poly.type
_entity_poly.pdbx_seq_one_letter_code
_entity_poly.pdbx_strand_id
1 'polypeptide(L)'
;MHLSAAEQSLDSYSGILRKFRHNDIVVSMIPSLISQRGHSAQVLPVGLHFVSLREFRDAFAFNAHRAWLFEGLKVACHDLRVAGCSRIFVGGSFVTSKQDPSDYDACWDPVGVSADLEPILYDENLLLERRERYRGDLLIGGCDSGPSGEFFRFLSKDKMTGEERGMIGIKLKLLEIMNS
;
A
#
# COMPACT_ATOMS: atom_id res chain seq x y z
N MET A 1 53.81 19.46 38.35
CA MET A 1 53.63 19.09 36.93
C MET A 1 52.15 18.72 36.78
N HIS A 2 51.32 19.74 36.55
CA HIS A 2 49.88 19.62 36.47
C HIS A 2 49.50 19.27 35.03
N LEU A 3 48.91 18.09 34.82
CA LEU A 3 48.22 17.77 33.59
C LEU A 3 46.73 18.11 33.74
N SER A 4 46.20 18.66 32.66
CA SER A 4 44.98 19.43 32.51
C SER A 4 43.73 18.55 32.50
N ALA A 5 42.60 19.09 32.99
CA ALA A 5 41.28 18.46 33.06
C ALA A 5 40.61 18.18 31.68
N ALA A 6 41.38 18.10 30.60
CA ALA A 6 40.89 17.87 29.24
C ALA A 6 41.02 16.41 28.76
N GLU A 7 41.79 15.55 29.45
CA GLU A 7 41.98 14.14 29.05
C GLU A 7 40.97 13.17 29.70
N GLN A 8 40.11 13.62 30.63
CA GLN A 8 39.04 12.79 31.19
C GLN A 8 37.70 12.91 30.43
N SER A 9 37.64 13.66 29.34
CA SER A 9 36.41 13.91 28.56
C SER A 9 36.32 13.12 27.24
N LEU A 10 37.35 12.33 26.87
CA LEU A 10 37.40 11.65 25.56
C LEU A 10 37.07 10.15 25.62
N ASP A 11 36.99 9.54 26.81
CA ASP A 11 36.58 8.14 26.98
C ASP A 11 35.04 7.94 27.03
N SER A 12 34.26 9.03 26.97
CA SER A 12 32.78 8.96 26.99
C SER A 12 32.12 9.02 25.61
N TYR A 13 32.88 9.17 24.52
CA TYR A 13 32.34 9.28 23.16
C TYR A 13 32.68 8.12 22.21
N SER A 14 33.26 7.03 22.73
CA SER A 14 33.56 5.80 21.96
C SER A 14 32.50 4.69 22.14
N GLY A 15 31.30 5.06 22.59
CA GLY A 15 30.27 4.12 23.07
C GLY A 15 28.97 4.01 22.25
N ILE A 16 28.83 4.70 21.12
CA ILE A 16 27.57 4.69 20.32
C ILE A 16 27.84 4.23 18.87
N LEU A 17 28.62 3.17 18.72
CA LEU A 17 28.53 2.29 17.54
C LEU A 17 27.94 0.97 18.02
N ARG A 18 26.63 0.96 18.29
CA ARG A 18 25.90 -0.29 18.45
C ARG A 18 26.00 -1.05 17.13
N LYS A 19 26.79 -2.11 17.16
CA LYS A 19 26.77 -3.26 16.26
C LYS A 19 25.33 -3.53 15.78
N PHE A 20 25.01 -3.16 14.55
CA PHE A 20 23.95 -3.83 13.81
C PHE A 20 24.45 -5.23 13.46
N ARG A 21 24.16 -6.19 14.35
CA ARG A 21 24.26 -7.61 14.05
C ARG A 21 23.10 -8.32 14.72
N HIS A 22 21.98 -8.38 14.03
CA HIS A 22 21.06 -9.52 13.93
C HIS A 22 20.30 -9.35 12.61
N ASN A 23 20.45 -10.30 11.69
CA ASN A 23 19.71 -10.49 10.43
C ASN A 23 18.58 -9.48 10.12
N ASP A 24 18.88 -8.41 9.39
CA ASP A 24 17.86 -7.71 8.58
C ASP A 24 17.60 -8.55 7.31
N ILE A 25 17.01 -9.73 7.50
CA ILE A 25 16.27 -10.36 6.41
C ILE A 25 15.00 -9.52 6.30
N VAL A 26 14.96 -8.59 5.35
CA VAL A 26 13.69 -8.04 4.89
C VAL A 26 12.98 -9.22 4.21
N VAL A 27 12.24 -10.01 4.99
CA VAL A 27 11.33 -10.99 4.43
C VAL A 27 10.30 -10.15 3.68
N SER A 28 10.44 -10.06 2.36
CA SER A 28 9.40 -9.50 1.51
C SER A 28 8.13 -10.27 1.81
N MET A 29 7.17 -9.63 2.51
CA MET A 29 5.87 -10.23 2.82
C MET A 29 4.98 -10.33 1.57
N ILE A 30 5.46 -9.83 0.43
CA ILE A 30 4.83 -9.99 -0.87
C ILE A 30 5.39 -11.26 -1.52
N PRO A 31 4.58 -12.31 -1.75
CA PRO A 31 5.02 -13.48 -2.48
C PRO A 31 5.35 -13.12 -3.95
N SER A 32 6.28 -13.85 -4.54
CA SER A 32 6.60 -13.70 -5.96
C SER A 32 5.35 -13.87 -6.83
N LEU A 33 5.25 -13.03 -7.87
CA LEU A 33 4.17 -13.14 -8.84
C LEU A 33 4.25 -14.49 -9.57
N ILE A 34 3.10 -15.08 -9.84
CA ILE A 34 2.97 -16.38 -10.50
C ILE A 34 2.33 -16.22 -11.88
N SER A 35 2.70 -17.11 -12.80
CA SER A 35 2.00 -17.23 -14.07
C SER A 35 0.62 -17.82 -13.85
N GLN A 36 -0.41 -17.18 -14.41
CA GLN A 36 -1.78 -17.66 -14.38
C GLN A 36 -2.27 -17.94 -15.81
N ARG A 37 -3.03 -19.03 -15.98
CA ARG A 37 -3.57 -19.41 -17.28
C ARG A 37 -4.42 -18.26 -17.85
N GLY A 38 -4.21 -17.94 -19.13
CA GLY A 38 -4.99 -16.89 -19.81
C GLY A 38 -4.50 -15.46 -19.53
N HIS A 39 -3.41 -15.28 -18.77
CA HIS A 39 -2.79 -13.98 -18.54
C HIS A 39 -1.42 -13.85 -19.17
N SER A 40 -1.18 -12.69 -19.80
CA SER A 40 0.14 -12.28 -20.27
C SER A 40 1.02 -11.72 -19.15
N ALA A 41 0.42 -11.23 -18.06
CA ALA A 41 1.13 -10.74 -16.87
C ALA A 41 1.08 -11.77 -15.74
N GLN A 42 2.15 -11.82 -14.94
CA GLN A 42 2.16 -12.57 -13.69
C GLN A 42 1.32 -11.83 -12.64
N VAL A 43 0.61 -12.59 -11.82
CA VAL A 43 -0.33 -12.07 -10.81
C VAL A 43 0.11 -12.48 -9.41
N LEU A 44 -0.40 -11.80 -8.39
CA LEU A 44 -0.21 -12.24 -7.02
C LEU A 44 -0.89 -13.60 -6.80
N PRO A 45 -0.23 -14.57 -6.14
CA PRO A 45 -0.89 -15.76 -5.62
C PRO A 45 -2.13 -15.40 -4.80
N VAL A 46 -3.18 -16.22 -4.94
CA VAL A 46 -4.46 -16.04 -4.24
C VAL A 46 -4.22 -15.81 -2.74
N GLY A 47 -4.88 -14.79 -2.20
CA GLY A 47 -4.74 -14.37 -0.82
C GLY A 47 -4.75 -12.86 -0.64
N LEU A 48 -4.86 -12.42 0.62
CA LEU A 48 -4.72 -11.03 1.02
C LEU A 48 -3.35 -10.85 1.67
N HIS A 49 -2.48 -10.07 1.04
CA HIS A 49 -1.10 -9.85 1.49
C HIS A 49 -0.97 -8.44 2.08
N PHE A 50 -0.76 -8.32 3.38
CA PHE A 50 -0.62 -7.02 4.03
C PHE A 50 0.78 -6.46 3.91
N VAL A 51 0.88 -5.17 3.56
CA VAL A 51 2.16 -4.47 3.33
C VAL A 51 2.08 -3.01 3.80
N SER A 52 3.25 -2.40 3.97
CA SER A 52 3.41 -0.94 4.08
C SER A 52 3.36 -0.26 2.71
N LEU A 53 3.09 1.07 2.68
CA LEU A 53 3.19 1.85 1.44
C LEU A 53 4.58 1.79 0.81
N ARG A 54 5.64 1.68 1.62
CA ARG A 54 7.01 1.54 1.14
C ARG A 54 7.22 0.20 0.44
N GLU A 55 6.82 -0.92 1.04
CA GLU A 55 6.92 -2.23 0.42
C GLU A 55 6.07 -2.32 -0.85
N PHE A 56 4.87 -1.71 -0.85
CA PHE A 56 4.03 -1.61 -2.03
C PHE A 56 4.73 -0.85 -3.17
N ARG A 57 5.32 0.31 -2.87
CA ARG A 57 6.10 1.08 -3.84
C ARG A 57 7.25 0.24 -4.41
N ASP A 58 8.04 -0.35 -3.52
CA ASP A 58 9.26 -1.06 -3.91
C ASP A 58 8.94 -2.29 -4.77
N ALA A 59 7.77 -2.93 -4.57
CA ALA A 59 7.32 -4.07 -5.38
C ALA A 59 6.58 -3.67 -6.67
N PHE A 60 5.74 -2.64 -6.65
CA PHE A 60 4.78 -2.36 -7.72
C PHE A 60 5.01 -1.04 -8.47
N ALA A 61 5.77 -0.08 -7.95
CA ALA A 61 6.04 1.20 -8.61
C ALA A 61 7.36 1.18 -9.42
N PHE A 62 7.61 0.10 -10.16
CA PHE A 62 8.92 -0.19 -10.79
C PHE A 62 9.21 0.56 -12.10
N ASN A 63 8.26 1.33 -12.64
CA ASN A 63 8.47 2.17 -13.83
C ASN A 63 7.77 3.53 -13.65
N ALA A 64 8.04 4.46 -14.57
CA ALA A 64 7.53 5.84 -14.46
C ALA A 64 6.00 5.91 -14.43
N HIS A 65 5.31 5.12 -15.25
CA HIS A 65 3.85 5.09 -15.30
C HIS A 65 3.24 4.57 -13.99
N ARG A 66 3.80 3.49 -13.45
CA ARG A 66 3.34 2.89 -12.20
C ARG A 66 3.69 3.73 -10.98
N ALA A 67 4.82 4.45 -11.01
CA ALA A 67 5.14 5.47 -10.03
C ALA A 67 4.13 6.63 -10.05
N TRP A 68 3.70 7.07 -11.23
CA TRP A 68 2.67 8.08 -11.37
C TRP A 68 1.32 7.64 -10.77
N LEU A 69 0.88 6.41 -11.03
CA LEU A 69 -0.31 5.83 -10.38
C LEU A 69 -0.14 5.69 -8.86
N PHE A 70 1.04 5.27 -8.40
CA PHE A 70 1.34 5.12 -6.98
C PHE A 70 1.26 6.44 -6.20
N GLU A 71 1.68 7.57 -6.79
CA GLU A 71 1.50 8.88 -6.16
C GLU A 71 0.02 9.23 -5.96
N GLY A 72 -0.86 8.82 -6.88
CA GLY A 72 -2.31 8.96 -6.70
C GLY A 72 -2.84 8.10 -5.55
N LEU A 73 -2.40 6.84 -5.46
CA LEU A 73 -2.74 5.94 -4.34
C LEU A 73 -2.26 6.49 -2.99
N LYS A 74 -1.07 7.12 -2.93
CA LYS A 74 -0.56 7.77 -1.71
C LYS A 74 -1.49 8.88 -1.22
N VAL A 75 -1.98 9.73 -2.14
CA VAL A 75 -2.94 10.78 -1.81
C VAL A 75 -4.25 10.16 -1.31
N ALA A 76 -4.77 9.12 -1.96
CA ALA A 76 -5.97 8.42 -1.50
C ALA A 76 -5.79 7.83 -0.09
N CYS A 77 -4.66 7.17 0.18
CA CYS A 77 -4.34 6.62 1.49
C CYS A 77 -4.26 7.71 2.57
N HIS A 78 -3.68 8.87 2.22
CA HIS A 78 -3.61 10.00 3.13
C HIS A 78 -5.00 10.50 3.51
N ASP A 79 -5.86 10.77 2.52
CA ASP A 79 -7.17 11.38 2.75
C ASP A 79 -8.12 10.42 3.47
N LEU A 80 -8.09 9.12 3.11
CA LEU A 80 -8.82 8.08 3.85
C LEU A 80 -8.35 7.96 5.30
N ARG A 81 -7.04 8.02 5.55
CA ARG A 81 -6.48 7.98 6.92
C ARG A 81 -6.94 9.18 7.73
N VAL A 82 -6.90 10.39 7.16
CA VAL A 82 -7.40 11.62 7.81
C VAL A 82 -8.87 11.48 8.14
N ALA A 83 -9.66 10.86 7.26
CA ALA A 83 -11.06 10.57 7.50
C ALA A 83 -11.31 9.45 8.53
N GLY A 84 -10.28 8.80 9.09
CA GLY A 84 -10.41 7.75 10.12
C GLY A 84 -10.45 6.32 9.58
N CYS A 85 -10.28 6.13 8.26
CA CYS A 85 -10.26 4.81 7.66
C CYS A 85 -9.08 3.98 8.18
N SER A 86 -9.32 2.70 8.46
CA SER A 86 -8.32 1.82 9.04
C SER A 86 -7.44 1.10 8.02
N ARG A 87 -7.98 0.85 6.82
CA ARG A 87 -7.33 0.01 5.80
C ARG A 87 -7.92 0.23 4.42
N ILE A 88 -7.08 0.05 3.42
CA ILE A 88 -7.44 -0.01 2.00
C ILE A 88 -6.92 -1.33 1.42
N PHE A 89 -7.64 -1.87 0.46
CA PHE A 89 -7.31 -3.07 -0.30
C PHE A 89 -7.09 -2.67 -1.76
N VAL A 90 -6.00 -3.13 -2.36
CA VAL A 90 -5.61 -2.82 -3.74
C VAL A 90 -5.51 -4.11 -4.53
N GLY A 91 -6.19 -4.15 -5.66
CA GLY A 91 -6.22 -5.29 -6.58
C GLY A 91 -6.00 -4.83 -8.01
N GLY A 92 -6.58 -5.58 -8.94
CA GLY A 92 -6.60 -5.15 -10.33
C GLY A 92 -5.28 -5.34 -11.07
N SER A 93 -5.17 -4.67 -12.22
CA SER A 93 -3.99 -4.78 -13.08
C SER A 93 -2.74 -4.12 -12.49
N PHE A 94 -2.93 -3.23 -11.51
CA PHE A 94 -1.81 -2.59 -10.83
C PHE A 94 -1.00 -3.60 -10.01
N VAL A 95 -1.59 -4.52 -9.26
CA VAL A 95 -0.82 -5.49 -8.45
C VAL A 95 -0.38 -6.73 -9.26
N THR A 96 0.11 -6.51 -10.48
CA THR A 96 0.59 -7.54 -11.41
C THR A 96 1.91 -7.12 -12.06
N SER A 97 2.51 -7.98 -12.88
CA SER A 97 3.70 -7.66 -13.68
C SER A 97 3.40 -6.85 -14.95
N LYS A 98 2.15 -6.39 -15.14
CA LYS A 98 1.77 -5.56 -16.30
C LYS A 98 2.58 -4.26 -16.27
N GLN A 99 3.27 -3.95 -17.38
CA GLN A 99 4.10 -2.75 -17.48
C GLN A 99 3.26 -1.47 -17.36
N ASP A 100 2.16 -1.39 -18.12
CA ASP A 100 1.33 -0.20 -18.21
C ASP A 100 -0.13 -0.50 -17.80
N PRO A 101 -0.43 -0.64 -16.50
CA PRO A 101 -1.82 -0.71 -16.01
C PRO A 101 -2.54 0.61 -16.28
N SER A 102 -3.83 0.59 -16.62
CA SER A 102 -4.61 1.82 -16.87
C SER A 102 -4.73 2.70 -15.62
N ASP A 103 -4.96 2.03 -14.50
CA ASP A 103 -5.34 2.54 -13.19
C ASP A 103 -4.95 1.49 -12.13
N TYR A 104 -5.16 1.85 -10.85
CA TYR A 104 -5.31 0.86 -9.79
C TYR A 104 -6.79 0.69 -9.44
N ASP A 105 -7.18 -0.52 -9.08
CA ASP A 105 -8.49 -0.81 -8.51
C ASP A 105 -8.32 -0.95 -6.98
N ALA A 106 -9.08 -0.22 -6.18
CA ALA A 106 -9.00 -0.33 -4.72
C ALA A 106 -10.36 -0.18 -4.02
N CYS A 107 -10.48 -0.78 -2.84
CA CYS A 107 -11.62 -0.57 -1.96
C CYS A 107 -11.16 -0.32 -0.51
N TRP A 108 -11.91 0.50 0.22
CA TRP A 108 -11.55 0.91 1.59
C TRP A 108 -12.66 0.57 2.58
N ASP A 109 -12.26 0.35 3.84
CA ASP A 109 -13.17 -0.05 4.93
C ASP A 109 -13.78 1.19 5.62
N PRO A 110 -15.11 1.39 5.54
CA PRO A 110 -15.76 2.55 6.13
C PRO A 110 -15.88 2.49 7.65
N VAL A 111 -15.55 1.36 8.29
CA VAL A 111 -15.64 1.22 9.75
C VAL A 111 -14.71 2.22 10.43
N GLY A 112 -15.31 3.15 11.18
CA GLY A 112 -14.61 4.20 11.92
C GLY A 112 -14.26 5.44 11.10
N VAL A 113 -14.75 5.54 9.86
CA VAL A 113 -14.63 6.77 9.06
C VAL A 113 -15.59 7.83 9.58
N SER A 114 -15.13 9.08 9.61
CA SER A 114 -15.89 10.26 10.06
C SER A 114 -17.14 10.49 9.21
N ALA A 115 -18.18 11.06 9.81
CA ALA A 115 -19.35 11.55 9.08
C ALA A 115 -19.02 12.72 8.14
N ASP A 116 -17.93 13.45 8.42
CA ASP A 116 -17.45 14.59 7.63
C ASP A 116 -16.49 14.17 6.50
N LEU A 117 -16.67 12.97 5.95
CA LEU A 117 -15.89 12.46 4.82
C LEU A 117 -16.03 13.40 3.61
N GLU A 118 -14.92 13.70 2.92
CA GLU A 118 -14.99 14.50 1.70
C GLU A 118 -15.88 13.80 0.64
N PRO A 119 -16.88 14.50 0.04
CA PRO A 119 -17.77 13.92 -0.97
C PRO A 119 -17.04 13.23 -2.11
N ILE A 120 -15.88 13.74 -2.52
CA ILE A 120 -15.09 13.15 -3.61
C ILE A 120 -14.68 11.69 -3.35
N LEU A 121 -14.66 11.22 -2.09
CA LEU A 121 -14.31 9.85 -1.75
C LEU A 121 -15.48 8.85 -1.94
N TYR A 122 -16.71 9.34 -2.09
CA TYR A 122 -17.90 8.49 -2.14
C TYR A 122 -18.99 8.89 -3.15
N ASP A 123 -19.05 10.14 -3.57
CA ASP A 123 -20.09 10.65 -4.47
C ASP A 123 -19.81 10.19 -5.91
N GLU A 124 -20.73 9.44 -6.49
CA GLU A 124 -20.65 8.93 -7.87
C GLU A 124 -20.73 10.04 -8.92
N ASN A 125 -21.32 11.18 -8.59
CA ASN A 125 -21.32 12.35 -9.48
C ASN A 125 -19.91 12.95 -9.62
N LEU A 126 -19.01 12.65 -8.68
CA LEU A 126 -17.62 13.13 -8.66
C LEU A 126 -16.63 12.06 -9.15
N LEU A 127 -17.11 11.00 -9.83
CA LEU A 127 -16.26 9.89 -10.28
C LEU A 127 -15.08 10.34 -11.16
N LEU A 128 -15.30 11.28 -12.08
CA LEU A 128 -14.23 11.79 -12.94
C LEU A 128 -13.19 12.56 -12.13
N GLU A 129 -13.63 13.45 -11.25
CA GLU A 129 -12.76 14.23 -10.36
C GLU A 129 -11.98 13.32 -9.40
N ARG A 130 -12.62 12.26 -8.90
CA ARG A 130 -12.01 11.21 -8.06
C ARG A 130 -10.89 10.50 -8.82
N ARG A 131 -11.15 10.08 -10.05
CA ARG A 131 -10.15 9.43 -10.91
C ARG A 131 -9.02 10.37 -11.30
N GLU A 132 -9.29 11.66 -11.51
CA GLU A 132 -8.25 12.66 -11.77
C GLU A 132 -7.36 12.90 -10.55
N ARG A 133 -7.97 13.08 -9.36
CA ARG A 133 -7.25 13.35 -8.11
C ARG A 133 -6.39 12.16 -7.70
N TYR A 134 -6.99 10.97 -7.69
CA TYR A 134 -6.35 9.78 -7.12
C TYR A 134 -5.75 8.85 -8.17
N ARG A 135 -5.98 9.07 -9.46
CA ARG A 135 -5.42 8.27 -10.58
C ARG A 135 -5.80 6.79 -10.53
N GLY A 136 -6.89 6.46 -9.85
CA GLY A 136 -7.37 5.10 -9.71
C GLY A 136 -8.86 5.04 -9.42
N ASP A 137 -9.38 3.81 -9.40
CA ASP A 137 -10.77 3.53 -9.10
C ASP A 137 -10.90 3.19 -7.60
N LEU A 138 -11.43 4.14 -6.84
CA LEU A 138 -11.70 3.98 -5.41
C LEU A 138 -13.17 3.62 -5.23
N LEU A 139 -13.40 2.38 -4.82
CA LEU A 139 -14.71 1.84 -4.51
C LEU A 139 -14.94 1.86 -3.00
N ILE A 140 -16.15 2.18 -2.57
CA ILE A 140 -16.52 2.09 -1.15
C ILE A 140 -16.81 0.63 -0.84
N GLY A 141 -15.85 -0.03 -0.20
CA GLY A 141 -15.98 -1.42 0.20
C GLY A 141 -16.62 -1.50 1.57
N GLY A 142 -17.93 -1.70 1.66
CA GLY A 142 -18.53 -2.18 2.91
C GLY A 142 -17.89 -3.53 3.30
N CYS A 143 -16.88 -3.48 4.17
CA CYS A 143 -16.16 -4.67 4.65
C CYS A 143 -17.02 -5.50 5.65
N ASP A 144 -18.30 -5.15 5.81
CA ASP A 144 -19.26 -5.87 6.64
C ASP A 144 -19.46 -7.33 6.20
N SER A 145 -19.00 -7.69 4.98
CA SER A 145 -19.00 -9.09 4.49
C SER A 145 -17.62 -9.77 4.50
N GLY A 146 -16.57 -9.13 5.04
CA GLY A 146 -15.22 -9.70 5.08
C GLY A 146 -14.69 -10.08 3.68
N PRO A 147 -13.85 -11.13 3.55
CA PRO A 147 -13.40 -11.67 2.26
C PRO A 147 -14.55 -12.08 1.30
N SER A 148 -15.79 -12.08 1.79
CA SER A 148 -17.01 -12.43 1.04
C SER A 148 -17.78 -11.21 0.53
N GLY A 149 -17.23 -9.99 0.67
CA GLY A 149 -17.83 -8.77 0.12
C GLY A 149 -17.72 -8.69 -1.41
N GLU A 150 -18.68 -8.02 -2.05
CA GLU A 150 -18.75 -7.88 -3.51
C GLU A 150 -17.50 -7.20 -4.09
N PHE A 151 -17.04 -6.12 -3.45
CA PHE A 151 -15.83 -5.42 -3.87
C PHE A 151 -14.54 -6.20 -3.60
N PHE A 152 -14.52 -7.04 -2.56
CA PHE A 152 -13.40 -7.95 -2.33
C PHE A 152 -13.31 -8.97 -3.47
N ARG A 153 -14.45 -9.55 -3.87
CA ARG A 153 -14.53 -10.46 -5.03
C ARG A 153 -14.15 -9.78 -6.34
N PHE A 154 -14.48 -8.51 -6.51
CA PHE A 154 -14.08 -7.73 -7.69
C PHE A 154 -12.55 -7.59 -7.78
N LEU A 155 -11.88 -7.30 -6.66
CA LEU A 155 -10.42 -7.19 -6.62
C LEU A 155 -9.73 -8.57 -6.77
N SER A 156 -10.30 -9.61 -6.16
CA SER A 156 -9.74 -10.96 -6.10
C SER A 156 -10.02 -11.81 -7.34
N LYS A 157 -10.71 -11.29 -8.36
CA LYS A 157 -10.98 -12.01 -9.61
C LYS A 157 -10.40 -11.28 -10.79
N ASP A 158 -9.90 -12.05 -11.74
CA ASP A 158 -9.56 -11.50 -13.02
C ASP A 158 -10.81 -11.33 -13.93
N LYS A 159 -10.92 -10.16 -14.57
CA LYS A 159 -12.08 -9.79 -15.40
C LYS A 159 -12.14 -10.58 -16.72
N MET A 160 -11.00 -11.03 -17.24
CA MET A 160 -10.88 -11.74 -18.52
C MET A 160 -10.99 -13.25 -18.35
N THR A 161 -10.33 -13.82 -17.33
CA THR A 161 -10.27 -15.27 -17.15
C THR A 161 -11.25 -15.79 -16.12
N GLY A 162 -11.75 -14.92 -15.22
CA GLY A 162 -12.61 -15.31 -14.10
C GLY A 162 -11.88 -16.02 -12.95
N GLU A 163 -10.58 -16.30 -13.13
CA GLU A 163 -9.73 -16.95 -12.15
C GLU A 163 -9.45 -16.05 -10.94
N GLU A 164 -9.23 -16.66 -9.79
CA GLU A 164 -8.89 -15.92 -8.58
C GLU A 164 -7.45 -15.39 -8.65
N ARG A 165 -7.21 -14.27 -7.98
CA ARG A 165 -5.90 -13.65 -7.84
C ARG A 165 -5.74 -13.01 -6.47
N GLY A 166 -4.51 -12.85 -6.04
CA GLY A 166 -4.18 -12.15 -4.81
C GLY A 166 -4.46 -10.65 -4.88
N MET A 167 -4.57 -10.05 -3.70
CA MET A 167 -4.68 -8.60 -3.52
C MET A 167 -3.77 -8.14 -2.39
N ILE A 168 -3.54 -6.84 -2.32
CA ILE A 168 -2.77 -6.21 -1.26
C ILE A 168 -3.69 -5.54 -0.25
N GLY A 169 -3.38 -5.66 1.03
CA GLY A 169 -3.95 -4.83 2.10
C GLY A 169 -2.94 -3.83 2.63
N ILE A 170 -3.35 -2.58 2.83
CA ILE A 170 -2.53 -1.53 3.45
C ILE A 170 -3.25 -1.06 4.71
N LYS A 171 -2.58 -1.16 5.86
CA LYS A 171 -3.10 -0.64 7.13
C LYS A 171 -2.78 0.85 7.23
N LEU A 172 -3.81 1.68 7.36
CA LEU A 172 -3.68 3.14 7.42
C LEU A 172 -3.48 3.65 8.85
N LYS A 173 -4.05 2.96 9.86
CA LYS A 173 -3.88 3.29 11.29
C LYS A 173 -2.46 3.05 11.82
N LEU A 174 -1.68 2.20 11.15
CA LEU A 174 -0.31 1.86 11.54
C LEU A 174 0.74 2.66 10.75
N LEU A 175 0.34 3.73 10.06
CA LEU A 175 1.25 4.70 9.45
C LEU A 175 1.90 5.54 10.56
N GLU A 176 2.60 4.88 11.48
CA GLU A 176 3.63 5.51 12.29
C GLU A 176 4.76 5.91 11.33
N ILE A 177 4.87 7.21 11.08
CA ILE A 177 6.11 7.95 10.93
C ILE A 177 7.24 7.15 10.26
N MET A 178 7.23 7.06 8.93
CA MET A 178 8.48 6.94 8.19
C MET A 178 8.40 7.80 6.94
N ASN A 179 9.18 8.88 6.97
CA ASN A 179 9.55 9.71 5.83
C ASN A 179 9.59 8.92 4.52
N SER A 180 8.73 9.27 3.57
CA SER A 180 8.88 8.96 2.15
C SER A 180 8.10 9.94 1.30
#